data_AF-A0A8T2R3R2-F1
#
_entry.id   AF-A0A8T2R3R2-F1
#
_cell.length_a   1.000
_cell.length_b   1.000
_cell.length_c   1.000
_cell.angle_alpha   90.00
_cell.angle_beta   90.00
_cell.angle_gamma   90.00
#
_symmetry.space_group_name_H-M   'P 1'
#
loop_
_entity.id
_entity.type
_entity.pdbx_description
1 polymer ?
#
loop_
_entity_poly.entity_id
_entity_poly.type
_entity_poly.pdbx_seq_one_letter_code
_entity_poly.pdbx_strand_id
1 'polypeptide(L)'
;MEDQHTDDAIGRNTPPALARGPEPVRHWRDVFWLTVFVLHLILFGLVLGLLGLNRFREADRLNLDKFTKHNAGGSSESTTEKYWPIYGTAAGLGALIAWAWLLFLCRKGNQMMKFSIHSVTTYLALVSVFCFWIGEIFWGITCAIGAVLQFLYVLSVMDRFPFSMLVLRKAVKMLWELPEAAKVSYGFVVVMLMWMVLWSFGVSGVVASGIADGARWWLLVIFSVSLFWTGAVFCNVVHVIVAGLVTLVLIHGGKASPTMPPKPLLRSFKYSVTTSLGSVCYGSLFTAAIRTMRWGVRAMRSLIEHNECLLCCVNFLFNVVETLVRFFNKYAYVQVAITGKSFNHSACDAWELFQSTGIEALVAYDCSGAILLMTVILGGLLTGTCAGTWAWLRNKDEAVMIGSTAVLMGMVLVGLTVVIIESAVTSLYICYAMDPSLINQWDSEFYKEVREVLHQRLQHRSGHDISSHHGVLTSMGLSI
;
A
#
# COMPACT_ATOMS: atom_id res chain seq x y z
N MET A 1 13.69 13.49 58.65
CA MET A 1 12.64 12.47 58.44
C MET A 1 11.92 12.88 57.18
N GLU A 2 12.63 12.82 56.06
CA GLU A 2 12.22 13.29 54.74
C GLU A 2 13.34 12.83 53.79
N ASP A 3 13.08 11.78 53.02
CA ASP A 3 13.75 11.43 51.75
C ASP A 3 13.34 10.02 51.31
N GLN A 4 12.04 9.83 51.02
CA GLN A 4 11.58 8.57 50.43
C GLN A 4 10.33 8.71 49.54
N HIS A 5 10.24 9.80 48.75
CA HIS A 5 9.09 9.96 47.85
C HIS A 5 9.35 10.62 46.49
N THR A 6 10.57 10.55 45.97
CA THR A 6 10.92 11.17 44.68
C THR A 6 11.68 10.26 43.70
N ASP A 7 11.54 8.94 43.82
CA ASP A 7 12.13 7.99 42.84
C ASP A 7 11.11 7.30 41.91
N ASP A 8 9.80 7.50 42.11
CA ASP A 8 8.76 6.80 41.32
C ASP A 8 8.37 7.48 39.99
N ALA A 9 9.03 8.59 39.62
CA ALA A 9 8.63 9.40 38.45
C ALA A 9 9.51 9.23 37.18
N ILE A 10 10.65 8.54 37.25
CA ILE A 10 11.63 8.45 36.14
C ILE A 10 11.59 7.10 35.40
N GLY A 11 10.64 6.22 35.72
CA GLY A 11 10.58 4.85 35.17
C GLY A 11 9.70 4.59 33.94
N ARG A 12 9.03 5.59 33.34
CA ARG A 12 7.93 5.33 32.36
C ARG A 12 8.28 5.34 30.87
N ASN A 13 9.48 5.72 30.45
CA ASN A 13 9.74 6.02 29.02
C ASN A 13 10.75 5.11 28.30
N THR A 14 11.10 3.95 28.85
CA THR A 14 11.80 2.91 28.09
C THR A 14 10.77 1.89 27.58
N PRO A 15 10.68 1.64 26.26
CA PRO A 15 9.95 0.48 25.78
C PRO A 15 10.53 -0.75 26.49
N PRO A 16 9.71 -1.68 26.98
CA PRO A 16 10.24 -2.86 27.66
C PRO A 16 11.24 -3.52 26.71
N ALA A 17 12.48 -3.68 27.18
CA ALA A 17 13.43 -4.54 26.53
C ALA A 17 12.69 -5.85 26.25
N LEU A 18 12.66 -6.29 25.00
CA LEU A 18 12.03 -7.55 24.60
C LEU A 18 12.96 -8.69 25.06
N ALA A 19 13.25 -8.69 26.36
CA ALA A 19 14.08 -9.59 27.09
C ALA A 19 13.21 -10.79 27.41
N ARG A 20 13.31 -11.83 26.57
CA ARG A 20 13.22 -13.27 26.92
C ARG A 20 12.18 -13.68 27.99
N GLY A 21 11.08 -12.95 28.11
CA GLY A 21 10.01 -13.18 29.08
C GLY A 21 8.85 -13.94 28.44
N PRO A 22 7.98 -14.57 29.24
CA PRO A 22 6.79 -15.21 28.71
C PRO A 22 5.93 -14.18 27.97
N GLU A 23 5.53 -14.50 26.74
CA GLU A 23 4.74 -13.59 25.92
C GLU A 23 3.41 -13.25 26.61
N PRO A 24 3.01 -11.97 26.65
CA PRO A 24 1.71 -11.58 27.17
C PRO A 24 0.59 -12.18 26.31
N VAL A 25 -0.48 -12.64 26.97
CA VAL A 25 -1.67 -13.17 26.29
C VAL A 25 -2.27 -12.10 25.38
N ARG A 26 -2.39 -12.39 24.08
CA ARG A 26 -3.00 -11.48 23.11
C ARG A 26 -4.52 -11.63 23.11
N HIS A 27 -5.22 -10.52 23.26
CA HIS A 27 -6.68 -10.44 23.16
C HIS A 27 -7.13 -9.96 21.78
N TRP A 28 -8.37 -10.23 21.41
CA TRP A 28 -8.98 -9.69 20.19
C TRP A 28 -9.09 -8.17 20.29
N ARG A 29 -8.53 -7.46 19.32
CA ARG A 29 -8.55 -6.00 19.25
C ARG A 29 -9.46 -5.52 18.12
N ASP A 30 -10.11 -4.38 18.36
CA ASP A 30 -10.83 -3.62 17.33
C ASP A 30 -11.90 -4.46 16.57
N VAL A 31 -12.60 -5.35 17.29
CA VAL A 31 -13.55 -6.35 16.75
C VAL A 31 -14.70 -5.71 15.96
N PHE A 32 -15.11 -4.50 16.33
CA PHE A 32 -16.10 -3.74 15.58
C PHE A 32 -15.70 -3.56 14.11
N TRP A 33 -14.45 -3.16 13.84
CA TRP A 33 -13.96 -2.91 12.48
C TRP A 33 -13.78 -4.20 11.68
N LEU A 34 -13.41 -5.29 12.35
CA LEU A 34 -13.44 -6.63 11.74
C LEU A 34 -14.87 -6.99 11.29
N THR A 35 -15.86 -6.75 12.14
CA THR A 35 -17.27 -7.05 11.83
C THR A 35 -17.75 -6.25 10.62
N VAL A 36 -17.42 -4.95 10.57
CA VAL A 36 -17.73 -4.08 9.41
C VAL A 36 -17.09 -4.61 8.13
N PHE A 37 -15.83 -5.05 8.18
CA PHE A 37 -15.14 -5.59 7.00
C PHE A 37 -15.75 -6.92 6.53
N VAL A 38 -16.10 -7.83 7.43
CA VAL A 38 -16.74 -9.10 7.09
C VAL A 38 -18.13 -8.86 6.49
N LEU A 39 -18.93 -7.98 7.08
CA LEU A 39 -20.23 -7.59 6.54
C LEU A 39 -20.11 -6.98 5.15
N HIS A 40 -19.10 -6.13 4.92
CA HIS A 40 -18.78 -5.60 3.61
C HIS A 40 -18.48 -6.70 2.60
N LEU A 41 -17.61 -7.67 2.92
CA LEU A 41 -17.29 -8.79 2.01
C LEU A 41 -18.53 -9.62 1.67
N ILE A 42 -19.39 -9.91 2.66
CA ILE A 42 -20.62 -10.67 2.43
C ILE A 42 -21.60 -9.87 1.56
N LEU A 43 -21.88 -8.62 1.91
CA LEU A 43 -22.84 -7.78 1.19
C LEU A 43 -22.38 -7.53 -0.26
N PHE A 44 -21.14 -7.08 -0.46
CA PHE A 44 -20.61 -6.83 -1.80
C PHE A 44 -20.45 -8.11 -2.60
N GLY A 45 -20.04 -9.21 -1.96
CA GLY A 45 -19.95 -10.52 -2.61
C GLY A 45 -21.32 -11.01 -3.10
N LEU A 46 -22.37 -10.87 -2.30
CA LEU A 46 -23.74 -11.20 -2.69
C LEU A 46 -24.23 -10.30 -3.83
N VAL A 47 -24.05 -8.99 -3.72
CA VAL A 47 -24.46 -8.03 -4.76
C VAL A 47 -23.75 -8.32 -6.09
N LEU A 48 -22.43 -8.53 -6.08
CA LEU A 48 -21.65 -8.89 -7.27
C LEU A 48 -22.11 -10.23 -7.85
N GLY A 49 -22.35 -11.23 -7.00
CA GLY A 49 -22.89 -12.53 -7.42
C GLY A 49 -24.25 -12.40 -8.11
N LEU A 50 -25.18 -11.63 -7.54
CA LEU A 50 -26.51 -11.39 -8.10
C LEU A 50 -26.45 -10.63 -9.42
N LEU A 51 -25.64 -9.56 -9.50
CA LEU A 51 -25.47 -8.77 -10.73
C LEU A 51 -24.85 -9.58 -11.87
N GLY A 52 -23.85 -10.41 -11.56
CA GLY A 52 -23.25 -11.30 -12.55
C GLY A 52 -24.21 -12.40 -13.02
N LEU A 53 -24.96 -13.00 -12.08
CA LEU A 53 -25.95 -14.05 -12.37
C LEU A 53 -27.15 -13.54 -13.16
N ASN A 54 -27.56 -12.28 -12.96
CA ASN A 54 -28.70 -11.69 -13.66
C ASN A 54 -28.55 -11.75 -15.18
N ARG A 55 -27.33 -11.55 -15.68
CA ARG A 55 -26.99 -11.52 -17.11
C ARG A 55 -26.16 -12.71 -17.57
N PHE A 56 -26.15 -13.77 -16.78
CA PHE A 56 -25.45 -15.01 -17.13
C PHE A 56 -26.36 -15.91 -17.98
N ARG A 57 -25.93 -16.21 -19.22
CA ARG A 57 -26.65 -16.95 -20.28
C ARG A 57 -27.92 -16.29 -20.83
N GLU A 58 -28.68 -15.59 -20.01
CA GLU A 58 -29.90 -14.87 -20.38
C GLU A 58 -29.70 -13.37 -20.16
N ALA A 59 -30.34 -12.52 -20.98
CA ALA A 59 -30.15 -11.07 -20.95
C ALA A 59 -30.76 -10.38 -19.71
N ASP A 60 -31.77 -10.96 -19.06
CA ASP A 60 -32.35 -10.45 -17.80
C ASP A 60 -33.07 -11.57 -17.03
N ARG A 61 -32.30 -12.44 -16.36
CA ARG A 61 -32.83 -13.63 -15.68
C ARG A 61 -33.64 -13.33 -14.42
N LEU A 62 -33.26 -12.30 -13.66
CA LEU A 62 -33.89 -11.96 -12.37
C LEU A 62 -34.87 -10.78 -12.49
N ASN A 63 -35.17 -10.30 -13.70
CA ASN A 63 -36.01 -9.12 -13.94
C ASN A 63 -35.52 -7.87 -13.17
N LEU A 64 -34.21 -7.75 -12.95
CA LEU A 64 -33.60 -6.63 -12.24
C LEU A 64 -33.71 -5.34 -13.06
N ASP A 65 -33.86 -5.46 -14.38
CA ASP A 65 -34.04 -4.30 -15.26
C ASP A 65 -35.33 -3.53 -14.92
N LYS A 66 -36.33 -4.16 -14.27
CA LYS A 66 -37.53 -3.46 -13.77
C LYS A 66 -37.21 -2.38 -12.74
N PHE A 67 -36.16 -2.56 -11.93
CA PHE A 67 -35.74 -1.60 -10.90
C PHE A 67 -34.76 -0.56 -11.44
N THR A 68 -34.02 -0.86 -12.50
CA THR A 68 -33.10 0.07 -13.16
C THR A 68 -33.74 0.84 -14.32
N LYS A 69 -34.98 0.49 -14.74
CA LYS A 69 -35.75 1.15 -15.81
C LYS A 69 -35.88 2.66 -15.71
N HIS A 70 -35.84 3.24 -14.51
CA HIS A 70 -35.85 4.71 -14.35
C HIS A 70 -34.57 5.38 -14.91
N ASN A 71 -33.49 4.62 -15.05
CA ASN A 71 -32.18 5.05 -15.53
C ASN A 71 -31.73 4.26 -16.78
N ALA A 72 -32.63 3.56 -17.49
CA ALA A 72 -32.27 2.66 -18.58
C ALA A 72 -32.01 3.44 -19.88
N GLY A 73 -30.78 3.36 -20.38
CA GLY A 73 -30.38 3.84 -21.71
C GLY A 73 -30.44 2.67 -22.70
N GLY A 74 -31.65 2.26 -23.09
CA GLY A 74 -31.87 1.22 -24.11
C GLY A 74 -31.62 -0.23 -23.66
N SER A 75 -32.24 -1.19 -24.37
CA SER A 75 -32.10 -2.62 -24.13
C SER A 75 -30.78 -3.16 -24.71
N SER A 76 -29.72 -3.20 -23.90
CA SER A 76 -28.50 -3.95 -24.22
C SER A 76 -28.79 -5.46 -24.15
N GLU A 77 -28.65 -6.19 -25.25
CA GLU A 77 -28.70 -7.67 -25.30
C GLU A 77 -27.38 -8.34 -24.85
N SER A 78 -26.39 -7.56 -24.41
CA SER A 78 -25.09 -8.15 -24.06
C SER A 78 -25.15 -9.00 -22.78
N THR A 79 -24.40 -10.09 -22.78
CA THR A 79 -24.32 -11.04 -21.67
C THR A 79 -23.02 -10.92 -20.90
N THR A 80 -23.04 -11.34 -19.64
CA THR A 80 -21.86 -11.40 -18.76
C THR A 80 -20.73 -12.23 -19.40
N GLU A 81 -21.07 -13.26 -20.17
CA GLU A 81 -20.12 -14.16 -20.85
C GLU A 81 -19.23 -13.46 -21.87
N LYS A 82 -19.65 -12.31 -22.42
CA LYS A 82 -18.84 -11.54 -23.37
C LYS A 82 -17.64 -10.87 -22.70
N TYR A 83 -17.80 -10.41 -21.46
CA TYR A 83 -16.81 -9.58 -20.75
C TYR A 83 -16.01 -10.35 -19.71
N TRP A 84 -16.64 -11.34 -19.06
CA TRP A 84 -16.03 -12.09 -17.97
C TRP A 84 -14.69 -12.76 -18.35
N PRO A 85 -14.52 -13.35 -19.55
CA PRO A 85 -13.22 -13.87 -19.98
C PRO A 85 -12.13 -12.80 -20.06
N ILE A 86 -12.46 -11.57 -20.45
CA ILE A 86 -11.48 -10.46 -20.58
C ILE A 86 -10.97 -10.05 -19.20
N TYR A 87 -11.87 -9.95 -18.22
CA TYR A 87 -11.47 -9.67 -16.84
C TYR A 87 -10.74 -10.86 -16.20
N GLY A 88 -11.14 -12.09 -16.52
CA GLY A 88 -10.46 -13.30 -16.06
C GLY A 88 -9.03 -13.40 -16.58
N THR A 89 -8.80 -13.10 -17.87
CA THR A 89 -7.44 -13.05 -18.43
C THR A 89 -6.63 -11.90 -17.85
N ALA A 90 -7.24 -10.74 -17.59
CA ALA A 90 -6.58 -9.63 -16.90
C ALA A 90 -6.13 -10.01 -15.49
N ALA A 91 -6.99 -10.67 -14.70
CA ALA A 91 -6.64 -11.16 -13.36
C ALA A 91 -5.50 -12.19 -13.41
N GLY A 92 -5.59 -13.16 -14.33
CA GLY A 92 -4.57 -14.18 -14.53
C GLY A 92 -3.22 -13.58 -14.93
N LEU A 93 -3.22 -12.67 -15.90
CA LEU A 93 -2.01 -11.95 -16.34
C LEU A 93 -1.42 -11.11 -15.21
N GLY A 94 -2.25 -10.37 -14.47
CA GLY A 94 -1.81 -9.58 -13.32
C GLY A 94 -1.15 -10.44 -12.24
N ALA A 95 -1.66 -11.65 -11.99
CA ALA A 95 -1.04 -12.58 -11.05
C ALA A 95 0.26 -13.19 -11.57
N LEU A 96 0.34 -13.52 -12.85
CA LEU A 96 1.59 -13.97 -13.47
C LEU A 96 2.67 -12.88 -13.39
N ILE A 97 2.31 -11.63 -13.68
CA ILE A 97 3.19 -10.47 -13.51
C ILE A 97 3.60 -10.34 -12.06
N ALA A 98 2.66 -10.42 -11.11
CA ALA A 98 2.94 -10.31 -9.68
C ALA A 98 3.92 -11.38 -9.18
N TRP A 99 3.75 -12.63 -9.62
CA TRP A 99 4.65 -13.75 -9.27
C TRP A 99 6.01 -13.64 -9.96
N ALA A 100 6.05 -13.31 -11.25
CA ALA A 100 7.29 -13.05 -11.96
C ALA A 100 8.08 -11.91 -11.28
N TRP A 101 7.36 -10.88 -10.85
CA TRP A 101 7.95 -9.77 -10.13
C TRP A 101 8.48 -10.21 -8.78
N LEU A 102 7.71 -10.96 -7.99
CA LEU A 102 8.15 -11.51 -6.70
C LEU A 102 9.43 -12.35 -6.83
N LEU A 103 9.51 -13.19 -7.87
CA LEU A 103 10.71 -13.97 -8.15
C LEU A 103 11.91 -13.08 -8.52
N PHE A 104 11.69 -12.04 -9.32
CA PHE A 104 12.71 -11.08 -9.71
C PHE A 104 13.22 -10.27 -8.49
N LEU A 105 12.29 -9.82 -7.65
CA LEU A 105 12.51 -9.14 -6.38
C LEU A 105 13.42 -9.96 -5.46
N CYS A 106 13.11 -11.23 -5.25
CA CYS A 106 13.89 -12.10 -4.37
C CYS A 106 15.27 -12.46 -4.95
N ARG A 107 15.42 -12.58 -6.27
CA ARG A 107 16.68 -13.05 -6.89
C ARG A 107 17.69 -11.94 -7.20
N LYS A 108 17.23 -10.76 -7.63
CA LYS A 108 18.11 -9.69 -8.17
C LYS A 108 17.71 -8.30 -7.66
N GLY A 109 17.60 -8.13 -6.34
CA GLY A 109 17.21 -6.86 -5.70
C GLY A 109 17.97 -5.61 -6.19
N ASN A 110 19.27 -5.73 -6.49
CA ASN A 110 20.06 -4.60 -6.99
C ASN A 110 19.65 -4.14 -8.41
N GLN A 111 19.33 -5.09 -9.29
CA GLN A 111 18.88 -4.76 -10.64
C GLN A 111 17.42 -4.30 -10.66
N MET A 112 16.62 -4.83 -9.74
CA MET A 112 15.23 -4.44 -9.56
C MET A 112 15.09 -2.95 -9.27
N MET A 113 15.92 -2.37 -8.40
CA MET A 113 15.85 -0.93 -8.10
C MET A 113 15.98 -0.09 -9.37
N LYS A 114 17.03 -0.36 -10.16
CA LYS A 114 17.31 0.35 -11.42
C LYS A 114 16.17 0.18 -12.42
N PHE A 115 15.67 -1.05 -12.55
CA PHE A 115 14.54 -1.33 -13.43
C PHE A 115 13.29 -0.57 -13.00
N SER A 116 12.93 -0.60 -11.71
CA SER A 116 11.69 -0.01 -11.19
C SER A 116 11.65 1.51 -11.35
N ILE A 117 12.80 2.17 -11.18
CA ILE A 117 12.92 3.63 -11.31
C ILE A 117 12.71 4.08 -12.77
N HIS A 118 13.36 3.42 -13.73
CA HIS A 118 13.32 3.85 -15.13
C HIS A 118 12.13 3.27 -15.91
N SER A 119 11.62 2.10 -15.52
CA SER A 119 10.57 1.38 -16.26
C SER A 119 9.28 2.18 -16.39
N VAL A 120 8.81 2.84 -15.34
CA VAL A 120 7.57 3.65 -15.39
C VAL A 120 7.74 4.85 -16.35
N THR A 121 8.87 5.56 -16.26
CA THR A 121 9.17 6.69 -17.14
C THR A 121 9.23 6.25 -18.60
N THR A 122 9.97 5.18 -18.89
CA THR A 122 10.10 4.63 -20.23
C THR A 122 8.74 4.15 -20.76
N TYR A 123 7.95 3.47 -19.93
CA TYR A 123 6.63 2.99 -20.30
C TYR A 123 5.69 4.15 -20.66
N LEU A 124 5.61 5.19 -19.82
CA LEU A 124 4.77 6.37 -20.09
C LEU A 124 5.20 7.10 -21.36
N ALA A 125 6.52 7.21 -21.62
CA ALA A 125 7.04 7.79 -22.85
C ALA A 125 6.66 6.97 -24.08
N LEU A 126 6.78 5.64 -24.03
CA LEU A 126 6.39 4.75 -25.13
C LEU A 126 4.89 4.83 -25.43
N VAL A 127 4.05 4.78 -24.39
CA VAL A 127 2.59 4.91 -24.54
C VAL A 127 2.23 6.29 -25.10
N SER A 128 2.91 7.36 -24.68
CA SER A 128 2.70 8.70 -25.23
C SER A 128 2.95 8.77 -26.73
N VAL A 129 4.11 8.26 -27.20
CA VAL A 129 4.45 8.21 -28.64
C VAL A 129 3.42 7.40 -29.42
N PHE A 130 2.99 6.27 -28.87
CA PHE A 130 1.97 5.42 -29.48
C PHE A 130 0.60 6.13 -29.59
N CYS A 131 0.18 6.87 -28.56
CA CYS A 131 -1.06 7.66 -28.59
C CYS A 131 -1.00 8.77 -29.65
N PHE A 132 0.13 9.47 -29.79
CA PHE A 132 0.31 10.46 -30.87
C PHE A 132 0.24 9.80 -32.25
N TRP A 133 0.76 8.59 -32.40
CA TRP A 133 0.72 7.86 -33.67
C TRP A 133 -0.70 7.44 -34.07
N ILE A 134 -1.55 7.08 -33.11
CA ILE A 134 -2.96 6.71 -33.35
C ILE A 134 -3.88 7.94 -33.50
N GLY A 135 -3.36 9.16 -33.25
CA GLY A 135 -4.15 10.40 -33.32
C GLY A 135 -4.90 10.76 -32.04
N GLU A 136 -4.66 10.03 -30.95
CA GLU A 136 -5.25 10.28 -29.62
C GLU A 136 -4.42 11.32 -28.85
N ILE A 137 -4.53 12.59 -29.27
CA ILE A 137 -3.69 13.71 -28.78
C ILE A 137 -3.83 13.90 -27.26
N PHE A 138 -5.05 13.83 -26.72
CA PHE A 138 -5.31 14.07 -25.30
C PHE A 138 -4.56 13.08 -24.39
N TRP A 139 -4.63 11.78 -24.70
CA TRP A 139 -3.93 10.73 -23.95
C TRP A 139 -2.42 10.80 -24.18
N GLY A 140 -1.97 11.14 -25.39
CA GLY A 140 -0.56 11.36 -25.71
C GLY A 140 0.08 12.45 -24.85
N ILE A 141 -0.58 13.61 -24.74
CA ILE A 141 -0.13 14.74 -23.91
C ILE A 141 -0.12 14.35 -22.43
N THR A 142 -1.18 13.69 -21.94
CA THR A 142 -1.28 13.29 -20.53
C THR A 142 -0.14 12.34 -20.14
N CYS A 143 0.14 11.33 -20.97
CA CYS A 143 1.26 10.41 -20.74
C CYS A 143 2.63 11.10 -20.86
N ALA A 144 2.79 12.07 -21.78
CA ALA A 144 4.03 12.84 -21.90
C ALA A 144 4.33 13.65 -20.64
N ILE A 145 3.32 14.39 -20.14
CA ILE A 145 3.44 15.15 -18.89
C ILE A 145 3.76 14.20 -17.73
N GLY A 146 3.07 13.07 -17.63
CA GLY A 146 3.36 12.04 -16.63
C GLY A 146 4.79 11.52 -16.69
N ALA A 147 5.32 11.25 -17.88
CA ALA A 147 6.70 10.81 -18.08
C ALA A 147 7.71 11.88 -17.64
N VAL A 148 7.49 13.15 -17.99
CA VAL A 148 8.36 14.27 -17.60
C VAL A 148 8.35 14.46 -16.09
N LEU A 149 7.18 14.50 -15.46
CA LEU A 149 7.06 14.64 -14.01
C LEU A 149 7.74 13.49 -13.27
N GLN A 150 7.54 12.26 -13.74
CA GLN A 150 8.19 11.08 -13.17
C GLN A 150 9.72 11.15 -13.33
N PHE A 151 10.20 11.59 -14.49
CA PHE A 151 11.63 11.77 -14.73
C PHE A 151 12.24 12.83 -13.81
N LEU A 152 11.59 14.00 -13.67
CA LEU A 152 12.00 15.06 -12.76
C LEU A 152 12.00 14.60 -11.29
N TYR A 153 11.00 13.82 -10.90
CA TYR A 153 10.97 13.19 -9.57
C TYR A 153 12.20 12.31 -9.35
N VAL A 154 12.50 11.41 -10.30
CA VAL A 154 13.66 10.50 -10.23
C VAL A 154 14.98 11.28 -10.12
N LEU A 155 15.14 12.35 -10.90
CA LEU A 155 16.32 13.22 -10.79
C LEU A 155 16.44 13.86 -9.40
N SER A 156 15.32 14.32 -8.84
CA SER A 156 15.28 15.00 -7.53
C SER A 156 15.61 14.07 -6.35
N VAL A 157 15.42 12.76 -6.49
CA VAL A 157 15.70 11.77 -5.43
C VAL A 157 16.97 10.95 -5.68
N MET A 158 17.72 11.24 -6.73
CA MET A 158 18.87 10.44 -7.15
C MET A 158 19.96 10.32 -6.08
N ASP A 159 20.22 11.40 -5.34
CA ASP A 159 21.20 11.43 -4.24
C ASP A 159 20.83 10.49 -3.07
N ARG A 160 19.54 10.14 -2.96
CA ARG A 160 19.00 9.28 -1.90
C ARG A 160 19.04 7.79 -2.25
N PHE A 161 19.32 7.46 -3.51
CA PHE A 161 19.32 6.08 -3.99
C PHE A 161 20.39 5.18 -3.38
N PRO A 162 21.65 5.63 -3.13
CA PRO A 162 22.66 4.75 -2.54
C PRO A 162 22.21 4.17 -1.19
N PHE A 163 21.64 5.01 -0.33
CA PHE A 163 21.13 4.59 0.96
C PHE A 163 19.89 3.68 0.82
N SER A 164 18.93 4.09 -0.02
CA SER A 164 17.72 3.28 -0.27
C SER A 164 18.09 1.88 -0.83
N MET A 165 19.12 1.80 -1.68
CA MET A 165 19.67 0.55 -2.22
C MET A 165 20.28 -0.34 -1.15
N LEU A 166 21.01 0.25 -0.21
CA LEU A 166 21.58 -0.49 0.89
C LEU A 166 20.48 -1.17 1.72
N VAL A 167 19.49 -0.39 2.17
CA VAL A 167 18.39 -0.88 3.02
C VAL A 167 17.57 -1.94 2.29
N LEU A 168 17.22 -1.68 1.02
CA LEU A 168 16.46 -2.62 0.20
C LEU A 168 17.23 -3.94 -0.03
N ARG A 169 18.55 -3.87 -0.29
CA ARG A 169 19.38 -5.06 -0.48
C ARG A 169 19.42 -5.92 0.78
N LYS A 170 19.55 -5.31 1.95
CA LYS A 170 19.57 -6.02 3.23
C LYS A 170 18.19 -6.60 3.55
N ALA A 171 17.10 -5.89 3.24
CA ALA A 171 15.73 -6.41 3.34
C ALA A 171 15.48 -7.63 2.41
N VAL A 172 15.93 -7.57 1.15
CA VAL A 172 15.82 -8.69 0.20
C VAL A 172 16.66 -9.89 0.65
N LYS A 173 17.89 -9.65 1.15
CA LYS A 173 18.74 -10.70 1.74
C LYS A 173 18.03 -11.41 2.88
N MET A 174 17.41 -10.64 3.78
CA MET A 174 16.64 -11.19 4.90
C MET A 174 15.44 -12.03 4.44
N LEU A 175 14.70 -11.58 3.41
CA LEU A 175 13.60 -12.34 2.85
C LEU A 175 14.05 -13.61 2.13
N TRP A 176 15.26 -13.64 1.57
CA TRP A 176 15.83 -14.84 0.96
C TRP A 176 16.07 -15.96 1.99
N GLU A 177 16.46 -15.58 3.21
CA GLU A 177 16.58 -16.51 4.36
C GLU A 177 15.20 -17.00 4.86
N LEU A 178 14.13 -16.31 4.46
CA LEU A 178 12.74 -16.54 4.88
C LEU A 178 11.83 -16.85 3.69
N PRO A 179 12.01 -18.00 2.98
CA PRO A 179 11.14 -18.38 1.86
C PRO A 179 9.67 -18.55 2.27
N GLU A 180 9.42 -18.74 3.58
CA GLU A 180 8.10 -18.75 4.20
C GLU A 180 7.33 -17.43 3.99
N ALA A 181 7.99 -16.27 4.01
CA ALA A 181 7.35 -14.99 3.75
C ALA A 181 6.85 -14.88 2.30
N ALA A 182 7.66 -15.34 1.34
CA ALA A 182 7.26 -15.40 -0.07
C ALA A 182 6.07 -16.35 -0.28
N LYS A 183 6.06 -17.52 0.37
CA LYS A 183 4.93 -18.48 0.32
C LYS A 183 3.62 -17.87 0.82
N VAL A 184 3.66 -17.06 1.88
CA VAL A 184 2.46 -16.34 2.36
C VAL A 184 1.96 -15.38 1.30
N SER A 185 2.85 -14.59 0.68
CA SER A 185 2.45 -13.68 -0.40
C SER A 185 1.82 -14.42 -1.58
N TYR A 186 2.41 -15.53 -2.05
CA TYR A 186 1.82 -16.38 -3.08
C TYR A 186 0.40 -16.86 -2.69
N GLY A 187 0.22 -17.32 -1.45
CA GLY A 187 -1.09 -17.74 -0.94
C GLY A 187 -2.11 -16.60 -0.94
N PHE A 188 -1.75 -15.41 -0.46
CA PHE A 188 -2.65 -14.25 -0.46
C PHE A 188 -2.97 -13.75 -1.86
N VAL A 189 -2.05 -13.86 -2.83
CA VAL A 189 -2.36 -13.59 -4.25
C VAL A 189 -3.44 -14.56 -4.76
N VAL A 190 -3.36 -15.85 -4.42
CA VAL A 190 -4.41 -16.83 -4.80
C VAL A 190 -5.76 -16.50 -4.14
N VAL A 191 -5.78 -16.15 -2.85
CA VAL A 191 -7.01 -15.72 -2.16
C VAL A 191 -7.60 -14.47 -2.82
N MET A 192 -6.74 -13.50 -3.16
CA MET A 192 -7.17 -12.29 -3.87
C MET A 192 -7.70 -12.62 -5.27
N LEU A 193 -7.10 -13.57 -5.99
CA LEU A 193 -7.60 -14.03 -7.28
C LEU A 193 -8.99 -14.67 -7.16
N MET A 194 -9.23 -15.49 -6.13
CA MET A 194 -10.56 -16.05 -5.89
C MET A 194 -11.61 -14.94 -5.69
N TRP A 195 -11.26 -13.91 -4.93
CA TRP A 195 -12.11 -12.72 -4.79
C TRP A 195 -12.29 -11.98 -6.12
N MET A 196 -11.23 -11.84 -6.92
CA MET A 196 -11.28 -11.20 -8.24
C MET A 196 -12.12 -11.98 -9.26
N VAL A 197 -12.24 -13.31 -9.15
CA VAL A 197 -13.15 -14.09 -10.00
C VAL A 197 -14.61 -13.70 -9.72
N LEU A 198 -15.00 -13.60 -8.45
CA LEU A 198 -16.34 -13.15 -8.07
C LEU A 198 -16.56 -11.68 -8.48
N TRP A 199 -15.56 -10.83 -8.26
CA TRP A 199 -15.63 -9.41 -8.59
C TRP A 199 -15.75 -9.17 -10.09
N SER A 200 -14.91 -9.82 -10.90
CA SER A 200 -14.96 -9.73 -12.36
C SER A 200 -16.26 -10.26 -12.93
N PHE A 201 -16.83 -11.30 -12.33
CA PHE A 201 -18.13 -11.83 -12.71
C PHE A 201 -19.25 -10.81 -12.50
N GLY A 202 -19.31 -10.18 -11.32
CA GLY A 202 -20.29 -9.14 -11.03
C GLY A 202 -20.13 -7.88 -11.88
N VAL A 203 -18.89 -7.40 -12.04
CA VAL A 203 -18.57 -6.24 -12.88
C VAL A 203 -18.89 -6.48 -14.35
N SER A 204 -18.66 -7.69 -14.85
CA SER A 204 -19.06 -8.08 -16.21
C SER A 204 -20.58 -7.99 -16.40
N GLY A 205 -21.37 -8.32 -15.37
CA GLY A 205 -22.83 -8.12 -15.39
C GLY A 205 -23.24 -6.64 -15.42
N VAL A 206 -22.50 -5.78 -14.71
CA VAL A 206 -22.71 -4.32 -14.74
C VAL A 206 -22.37 -3.73 -16.10
N VAL A 207 -21.24 -4.10 -16.68
CA VAL A 207 -20.83 -3.64 -18.03
C VAL A 207 -21.84 -4.10 -19.08
N ALA A 208 -22.33 -5.34 -18.96
CA ALA A 208 -23.34 -5.87 -19.86
C ALA A 208 -24.70 -5.16 -19.72
N SER A 209 -25.01 -4.57 -18.56
CA SER A 209 -26.32 -4.00 -18.29
C SER A 209 -26.71 -2.80 -19.17
N GLY A 210 -28.01 -2.67 -19.49
CA GLY A 210 -28.57 -1.51 -20.21
C GLY A 210 -28.75 -0.24 -19.37
N ILE A 211 -28.03 -0.12 -18.24
CA ILE A 211 -28.07 1.04 -17.34
C ILE A 211 -27.52 2.28 -18.07
N ALA A 212 -27.91 3.51 -17.75
CA ALA A 212 -27.27 4.70 -18.34
C ALA A 212 -25.76 4.73 -18.07
N ASP A 213 -24.95 5.22 -19.03
CA ASP A 213 -23.48 5.20 -18.95
C ASP A 213 -22.95 5.84 -17.66
N GLY A 214 -23.55 6.95 -17.22
CA GLY A 214 -23.20 7.61 -15.97
C GLY A 214 -23.37 6.69 -14.75
N ALA A 215 -24.51 6.00 -14.64
CA ALA A 215 -24.77 5.08 -13.54
C ALA A 215 -23.87 3.83 -13.59
N ARG A 216 -23.52 3.32 -14.79
CA ARG A 216 -22.52 2.24 -14.95
C ARG A 216 -21.17 2.66 -14.38
N TRP A 217 -20.67 3.85 -14.74
CA TRP A 217 -19.41 4.38 -14.22
C TRP A 217 -19.43 4.52 -12.69
N TRP A 218 -20.52 5.03 -12.12
CA TRP A 218 -20.67 5.16 -10.68
C TRP A 218 -20.64 3.82 -9.95
N LEU A 219 -21.35 2.81 -10.46
CA LEU A 219 -21.31 1.45 -9.89
C LEU A 219 -19.90 0.85 -9.96
N LEU A 220 -19.20 1.03 -11.08
CA LEU A 220 -17.82 0.57 -11.22
C LEU A 220 -16.87 1.24 -10.24
N VAL A 221 -17.02 2.54 -10.00
CA VAL A 221 -16.21 3.26 -9.00
C VAL A 221 -16.48 2.70 -7.61
N ILE A 222 -17.75 2.48 -7.23
CA ILE A 222 -18.11 1.90 -5.92
C ILE A 222 -17.50 0.51 -5.75
N PHE A 223 -17.65 -0.37 -6.74
CA PHE A 223 -17.05 -1.72 -6.70
C PHE A 223 -15.52 -1.68 -6.74
N SER A 224 -14.92 -0.70 -7.41
CA SER A 224 -13.46 -0.51 -7.45
C SER A 224 -12.91 -0.01 -6.11
N VAL A 225 -13.62 0.89 -5.42
CA VAL A 225 -13.25 1.33 -4.06
C VAL A 225 -13.32 0.16 -3.09
N SER A 226 -14.37 -0.67 -3.20
CA SER A 226 -14.50 -1.91 -2.42
C SER A 226 -13.32 -2.87 -2.69
N LEU A 227 -12.99 -3.11 -3.97
CA LEU A 227 -11.86 -3.95 -4.36
C LEU A 227 -10.54 -3.42 -3.81
N PHE A 228 -10.32 -2.11 -3.92
CA PHE A 228 -9.14 -1.43 -3.40
C PHE A 228 -9.02 -1.60 -1.88
N TRP A 229 -10.12 -1.43 -1.14
CA TRP A 229 -10.12 -1.60 0.31
C TRP A 229 -9.83 -3.05 0.72
N THR A 230 -10.45 -4.04 0.07
CA THR A 230 -10.13 -5.47 0.29
C THR A 230 -8.66 -5.77 0.00
N GLY A 231 -8.14 -5.25 -1.12
CA GLY A 231 -6.72 -5.36 -1.47
C GLY A 231 -5.80 -4.74 -0.43
N ALA A 232 -6.13 -3.55 0.07
CA ALA A 232 -5.37 -2.87 1.11
C ALA A 232 -5.36 -3.66 2.43
N VAL A 233 -6.51 -4.24 2.82
CA VAL A 233 -6.59 -5.11 4.01
C VAL A 233 -5.68 -6.32 3.84
N PHE A 234 -5.72 -7.01 2.69
CA PHE A 234 -4.86 -8.16 2.45
C PHE A 234 -3.37 -7.80 2.42
N CYS A 235 -2.99 -6.68 1.78
CA CYS A 235 -1.62 -6.18 1.83
C CYS A 235 -1.16 -5.92 3.27
N ASN A 236 -2.00 -5.26 4.08
CA ASN A 236 -1.66 -4.94 5.46
C ASN A 236 -1.65 -6.18 6.37
N VAL A 237 -2.48 -7.20 6.10
CA VAL A 237 -2.41 -8.49 6.80
C VAL A 237 -1.07 -9.17 6.48
N VAL A 238 -0.69 -9.26 5.20
CA VAL A 238 0.64 -9.79 4.81
C VAL A 238 1.75 -8.98 5.47
N HIS A 239 1.58 -7.66 5.57
CA HIS A 239 2.56 -6.78 6.21
C HIS A 239 2.77 -7.10 7.69
N VAL A 240 1.70 -7.26 8.47
CA VAL A 240 1.78 -7.64 9.89
C VAL A 240 2.40 -9.04 10.05
N ILE A 241 2.07 -10.00 9.16
CA ILE A 241 2.62 -11.35 9.20
C ILE A 241 4.14 -11.32 8.99
N VAL A 242 4.58 -10.66 7.92
CA VAL A 242 6.00 -10.59 7.55
C VAL A 242 6.78 -9.74 8.55
N ALA A 243 6.22 -8.62 9.02
CA ALA A 243 6.84 -7.80 10.05
C ALA A 243 7.06 -8.58 11.35
N GLY A 244 6.04 -9.29 11.83
CA GLY A 244 6.17 -10.13 13.02
C GLY A 244 7.22 -11.25 12.85
N LEU A 245 7.29 -11.86 11.66
CA LEU A 245 8.33 -12.85 11.34
C LEU A 245 9.74 -12.23 11.33
N VAL A 246 9.92 -11.09 10.68
CA VAL A 246 11.19 -10.37 10.59
C VAL A 246 11.68 -9.94 11.97
N THR A 247 10.82 -9.33 12.78
CA THR A 247 11.18 -8.94 14.16
C THR A 247 11.56 -10.15 15.00
N LEU A 248 10.83 -11.26 14.90
CA LEU A 248 11.16 -12.49 15.63
C LEU A 248 12.54 -13.02 15.25
N VAL A 249 12.90 -12.99 13.96
CA VAL A 249 14.23 -13.40 13.48
C VAL A 249 15.33 -12.48 14.03
N LEU A 250 15.10 -11.17 14.06
CA LEU A 250 16.08 -10.20 14.59
C LEU A 250 16.28 -10.37 16.11
N ILE A 251 15.20 -10.59 16.87
CA ILE A 251 15.26 -10.81 18.33
C ILE A 251 16.12 -12.04 18.68
N HIS A 252 16.02 -13.10 17.88
CA HIS A 252 16.72 -14.37 18.16
C HIS A 252 18.10 -14.45 17.48
N GLY A 253 18.56 -13.40 16.79
CA GLY A 253 19.86 -13.36 16.13
C GLY A 253 19.97 -14.22 14.87
N GLY A 254 18.85 -14.44 14.17
CA GLY A 254 18.80 -15.17 12.90
C GLY A 254 17.95 -16.44 12.94
N LYS A 255 17.58 -16.94 11.75
CA LYS A 255 16.68 -18.09 11.58
C LYS A 255 17.24 -19.40 12.14
N ALA A 256 18.56 -19.59 12.08
CA ALA A 256 19.22 -20.81 12.55
C ALA A 256 19.46 -20.82 14.07
N SER A 257 18.96 -19.82 14.80
CA SER A 257 19.19 -19.70 16.24
C SER A 257 18.46 -20.80 17.02
N PRO A 258 19.11 -21.47 17.99
CA PRO A 258 18.51 -22.52 18.81
C PRO A 258 17.37 -21.99 19.71
N THR A 259 17.29 -20.67 19.89
CA THR A 259 16.26 -20.00 20.70
C THR A 259 14.98 -19.73 19.91
N MET A 260 14.96 -19.98 18.60
CA MET A 260 13.82 -19.67 17.73
C MET A 260 12.63 -20.60 18.04
N PRO A 261 11.41 -20.06 18.21
CA PRO A 261 10.23 -20.88 18.48
C PRO A 261 9.86 -21.76 17.27
N PRO A 262 9.25 -22.94 17.49
CA PRO A 262 8.82 -23.80 16.40
C PRO A 262 7.74 -23.13 15.54
N LYS A 263 7.88 -23.21 14.21
CA LYS A 263 6.94 -22.65 13.21
C LYS A 263 6.67 -21.14 13.40
N PRO A 264 7.70 -20.28 13.28
CA PRO A 264 7.58 -18.84 13.53
C PRO A 264 6.55 -18.15 12.62
N LEU A 265 6.44 -18.59 11.37
CA LEU A 265 5.44 -18.06 10.43
C LEU A 265 4.01 -18.33 10.88
N LEU A 266 3.71 -19.57 11.31
CA LEU A 266 2.36 -19.95 11.72
C LEU A 266 1.91 -19.15 12.94
N ARG A 267 2.85 -18.84 13.85
CA ARG A 267 2.62 -17.97 15.00
C ARG A 267 2.24 -16.56 14.56
N SER A 268 3.07 -15.90 13.75
CA SER A 268 2.80 -14.55 13.24
C SER A 268 1.52 -14.49 12.41
N PHE A 269 1.26 -15.53 11.60
CA PHE A 269 0.03 -15.71 10.86
C PHE A 269 -1.19 -15.74 11.78
N LYS A 270 -1.19 -16.63 12.78
CA LYS A 270 -2.30 -16.77 13.73
C LYS A 270 -2.61 -15.45 14.41
N TYR A 271 -1.63 -14.72 14.92
CA TYR A 271 -1.87 -13.43 15.58
C TYR A 271 -2.42 -12.37 14.62
N SER A 272 -1.92 -12.33 13.38
CA SER A 272 -2.34 -11.35 12.38
C SER A 272 -3.79 -11.57 11.93
N VAL A 273 -4.22 -12.82 11.77
CA VAL A 273 -5.58 -13.17 11.29
C VAL A 273 -6.61 -13.34 12.41
N THR A 274 -6.19 -13.30 13.68
CA THR A 274 -7.10 -13.41 14.83
C THR A 274 -7.10 -12.14 15.67
N THR A 275 -6.10 -12.00 16.55
CA THR A 275 -6.08 -10.96 17.58
C THR A 275 -5.91 -9.55 17.03
N SER A 276 -5.17 -9.41 15.93
CA SER A 276 -4.80 -8.11 15.35
C SER A 276 -5.59 -7.74 14.09
N LEU A 277 -6.46 -8.62 13.60
CA LEU A 277 -7.15 -8.42 12.32
C LEU A 277 -8.06 -7.18 12.34
N GLY A 278 -8.75 -6.93 13.46
CA GLY A 278 -9.57 -5.72 13.63
C GLY A 278 -8.76 -4.44 13.51
N SER A 279 -7.57 -4.39 14.11
CA SER A 279 -6.65 -3.25 14.03
C SER A 279 -6.19 -3.02 12.58
N VAL A 280 -5.96 -4.10 11.83
CA VAL A 280 -5.58 -4.05 10.40
C VAL A 280 -6.75 -3.53 9.55
N CYS A 281 -7.97 -4.01 9.79
CA CYS A 281 -9.16 -3.52 9.11
C CYS A 281 -9.39 -2.03 9.38
N TYR A 282 -9.26 -1.59 10.64
CA TYR A 282 -9.39 -0.18 11.03
C TYR A 282 -8.39 0.72 10.33
N GLY A 283 -7.09 0.40 10.40
CA GLY A 283 -6.05 1.20 9.75
C GLY A 283 -6.20 1.24 8.22
N SER A 284 -6.67 0.15 7.61
CA SER A 284 -6.91 0.07 6.16
C SER A 284 -8.11 0.91 5.74
N LEU A 285 -9.16 0.91 6.56
CA LEU A 285 -10.34 1.74 6.34
C LEU A 285 -10.02 3.22 6.53
N PHE A 286 -9.21 3.58 7.51
CA PHE A 286 -8.82 4.96 7.75
C PHE A 286 -8.13 5.59 6.52
N THR A 287 -7.22 4.85 5.87
CA THR A 287 -6.63 5.24 4.59
C THR A 287 -7.67 5.34 3.47
N ALA A 288 -8.60 4.38 3.40
CA ALA A 288 -9.65 4.38 2.37
C ALA A 288 -10.64 5.55 2.55
N ALA A 289 -11.04 5.86 3.78
CA ALA A 289 -11.96 6.93 4.12
C ALA A 289 -11.43 8.31 3.70
N ILE A 290 -10.15 8.59 3.92
CA ILE A 290 -9.50 9.85 3.49
C ILE A 290 -9.56 9.99 1.96
N ARG A 291 -9.35 8.90 1.22
CA ARG A 291 -9.42 8.89 -0.24
C ARG A 291 -10.84 9.12 -0.75
N THR A 292 -11.83 8.48 -0.13
CA THR A 292 -13.25 8.66 -0.46
C THR A 292 -13.70 10.09 -0.13
N MET A 293 -13.25 10.65 1.00
CA MET A 293 -13.53 12.03 1.39
C MET A 293 -12.96 13.02 0.37
N ARG A 294 -11.73 12.80 -0.12
CA ARG A 294 -11.13 13.60 -1.21
C ARG A 294 -12.00 13.61 -2.47
N TRP A 295 -12.64 12.49 -2.77
CA TRP A 295 -13.53 12.38 -3.92
C TRP A 295 -14.87 13.07 -3.68
N GLY A 296 -15.46 12.94 -2.48
CA GLY A 296 -16.66 13.68 -2.09
C GLY A 296 -16.46 15.19 -2.13
N VAL A 297 -15.31 15.70 -1.66
CA VAL A 297 -14.98 17.13 -1.72
C VAL A 297 -14.85 17.63 -3.16
N ARG A 298 -14.29 16.82 -4.07
CA ARG A 298 -14.29 17.14 -5.51
C ARG A 298 -15.69 17.08 -6.14
N ALA A 299 -16.55 16.18 -5.69
CA ALA A 299 -17.92 16.09 -6.17
C ALA A 299 -18.75 17.32 -5.71
N MET A 300 -18.45 17.87 -4.53
CA MET A 300 -19.03 19.13 -4.04
C MET A 300 -18.43 20.39 -4.68
N ARG A 301 -17.64 20.27 -5.75
CA ARG A 301 -17.09 21.43 -6.49
C ARG A 301 -18.19 22.34 -7.01
N SER A 302 -19.37 21.81 -7.33
CA SER A 302 -20.54 22.60 -7.73
C SER A 302 -21.18 23.40 -6.59
N LEU A 303 -20.95 23.03 -5.33
CA LEU A 303 -21.44 23.77 -4.16
C LEU A 303 -20.46 24.86 -3.71
N ILE A 304 -19.18 24.71 -4.03
CA ILE A 304 -18.10 25.66 -3.71
C ILE A 304 -17.83 26.48 -4.97
N GLU A 305 -18.82 27.27 -5.40
CA GLU A 305 -18.81 27.79 -6.76
C GLU A 305 -17.82 28.94 -7.02
N HIS A 306 -17.16 29.54 -6.02
CA HIS A 306 -16.38 30.78 -6.23
C HIS A 306 -14.96 30.84 -5.62
N ASN A 307 -14.45 29.78 -4.99
CA ASN A 307 -13.12 29.83 -4.33
C ASN A 307 -12.18 28.72 -4.81
N GLU A 308 -11.61 28.90 -6.01
CA GLU A 308 -10.61 27.97 -6.57
C GLU A 308 -9.36 27.83 -5.67
N CYS A 309 -8.99 28.91 -4.98
CA CYS A 309 -7.91 28.90 -3.98
C CYS A 309 -8.24 27.98 -2.79
N LEU A 310 -9.47 28.03 -2.27
CA LEU A 310 -9.90 27.17 -1.16
C LEU A 310 -9.95 25.69 -1.59
N LEU A 311 -10.41 25.40 -2.81
CA LEU A 311 -10.39 24.04 -3.37
C LEU A 311 -8.95 23.51 -3.53
N CYS A 312 -8.01 24.37 -3.94
CA CYS A 312 -6.59 24.04 -4.04
C CYS A 312 -5.98 23.76 -2.67
N CYS A 313 -6.19 24.64 -1.68
CA CYS A 313 -5.71 24.48 -0.30
C CYS A 313 -6.29 23.22 0.35
N VAL A 314 -7.59 22.94 0.15
CA VAL A 314 -8.24 21.74 0.69
C VAL A 314 -7.67 20.49 0.01
N ASN A 315 -7.51 20.48 -1.32
CA ASN A 315 -6.90 19.34 -2.03
C ASN A 315 -5.42 19.13 -1.63
N PHE A 316 -4.67 20.20 -1.37
CA PHE A 316 -3.32 20.13 -0.82
C PHE A 316 -3.31 19.55 0.60
N LEU A 317 -4.17 20.04 1.50
CA LEU A 317 -4.30 19.53 2.86
C LEU A 317 -4.67 18.04 2.88
N PHE A 318 -5.62 17.62 2.05
CA PHE A 318 -5.95 16.20 1.90
C PHE A 318 -4.77 15.38 1.38
N ASN A 319 -3.96 15.92 0.47
CA ASN A 319 -2.76 15.24 -0.01
C ASN A 319 -1.70 15.06 1.09
N VAL A 320 -1.53 16.09 1.94
CA VAL A 320 -0.64 16.01 3.12
C VAL A 320 -1.16 14.98 4.11
N VAL A 321 -2.44 15.04 4.48
CA VAL A 321 -3.05 14.10 5.42
C VAL A 321 -3.00 12.67 4.90
N GLU A 322 -3.32 12.43 3.62
CA GLU A 322 -3.23 11.09 3.01
C GLU A 322 -1.79 10.55 3.04
N THR A 323 -0.81 11.42 2.83
CA THR A 323 0.61 11.03 2.85
C THR A 323 1.06 10.70 4.26
N LEU A 324 0.72 11.54 5.25
CA LEU A 324 1.01 11.31 6.66
C LEU A 324 0.35 10.02 7.17
N VAL A 325 -0.91 9.80 6.85
CA VAL A 325 -1.64 8.60 7.30
C VAL A 325 -1.04 7.34 6.71
N ARG A 326 -0.71 7.31 5.41
CA ARG A 326 -0.03 6.14 4.83
C ARG A 326 1.33 5.88 5.49
N PHE A 327 2.05 6.95 5.78
CA PHE A 327 3.34 6.88 6.45
C PHE A 327 3.22 6.31 7.86
N PHE A 328 2.30 6.81 8.68
CA PHE A 328 2.11 6.30 10.04
C PHE A 328 1.55 4.89 10.09
N ASN A 329 0.59 4.57 9.22
CA ASN A 329 -0.09 3.28 9.24
C ASN A 329 0.89 2.12 9.02
N LYS A 330 1.85 2.26 8.09
CA LYS A 330 2.81 1.17 7.82
C LYS A 330 3.72 0.85 9.01
N TYR A 331 4.10 1.84 9.81
CA TYR A 331 4.92 1.63 11.02
C TYR A 331 4.08 1.20 12.22
N ALA A 332 2.87 1.73 12.35
CA ALA A 332 1.89 1.29 13.35
C ALA A 332 1.61 -0.21 13.21
N TYR A 333 1.48 -0.74 11.98
CA TYR A 333 1.28 -2.17 11.76
C TYR A 333 2.45 -3.04 12.21
N VAL A 334 3.69 -2.57 12.07
CA VAL A 334 4.86 -3.27 12.63
C VAL A 334 4.73 -3.33 14.15
N GLN A 335 4.35 -2.22 14.80
CA GLN A 335 4.13 -2.23 16.25
C GLN A 335 2.94 -3.11 16.68
N VAL A 336 1.88 -3.19 15.88
CA VAL A 336 0.77 -4.14 16.11
C VAL A 336 1.29 -5.58 16.04
N ALA A 337 2.18 -5.89 15.08
CA ALA A 337 2.77 -7.22 14.94
C ALA A 337 3.60 -7.61 16.17
N ILE A 338 4.39 -6.67 16.70
CA ILE A 338 5.30 -6.88 17.84
C ILE A 338 4.53 -6.94 19.17
N THR A 339 3.73 -5.91 19.46
CA THR A 339 3.13 -5.71 20.78
C THR A 339 1.73 -6.32 20.92
N GLY A 340 0.98 -6.48 19.82
CA GLY A 340 -0.42 -6.93 19.86
C GLY A 340 -1.40 -5.92 20.49
N LYS A 341 -1.01 -4.64 20.61
CA LYS A 341 -1.90 -3.55 21.06
C LYS A 341 -2.90 -3.15 19.95
N SER A 342 -3.90 -2.34 20.30
CA SER A 342 -4.83 -1.77 19.31
C SER A 342 -4.12 -0.77 18.39
N PHE A 343 -4.70 -0.50 17.23
CA PHE A 343 -4.05 0.31 16.20
C PHE A 343 -3.60 1.69 16.71
N ASN A 344 -4.48 2.41 17.42
CA ASN A 344 -4.19 3.76 17.91
C ASN A 344 -3.01 3.77 18.89
N HIS A 345 -2.98 2.83 19.85
CA HIS A 345 -1.87 2.72 20.79
C HIS A 345 -0.56 2.35 20.07
N SER A 346 -0.61 1.41 19.14
CA SER A 346 0.59 1.05 18.35
C SER A 346 1.10 2.19 17.46
N ALA A 347 0.20 3.05 16.97
CA ALA A 347 0.60 4.24 16.22
C ALA A 347 1.29 5.29 17.12
N CYS A 348 0.76 5.53 18.31
CA CYS A 348 1.40 6.41 19.31
C CYS A 348 2.77 5.87 19.72
N ASP A 349 2.85 4.58 20.11
CA ASP A 349 4.11 3.94 20.51
C ASP A 349 5.16 4.00 19.38
N ALA A 350 4.76 3.78 18.12
CA ALA A 350 5.66 3.88 16.97
C ALA A 350 6.20 5.31 16.80
N TRP A 351 5.34 6.32 16.99
CA TRP A 351 5.72 7.71 16.85
C TRP A 351 6.64 8.19 17.98
N GLU A 352 6.33 7.85 19.23
CA GLU A 352 7.18 8.14 20.38
C GLU A 352 8.57 7.49 20.22
N LEU A 353 8.61 6.27 19.69
CA LEU A 353 9.87 5.60 19.39
C LEU A 353 10.68 6.33 18.31
N PHE A 354 10.02 6.87 17.29
CA PHE A 354 10.71 7.62 16.24
C PHE A 354 11.24 8.97 16.72
N GLN A 355 10.48 9.66 17.57
CA GLN A 355 10.91 10.92 18.16
C GLN A 355 12.07 10.74 19.14
N SER A 356 12.02 9.71 19.99
CA SER A 356 13.07 9.44 20.97
C SER A 356 14.41 8.99 20.34
N THR A 357 14.37 8.35 19.18
CA THR A 357 15.58 7.81 18.51
C THR A 357 16.11 8.70 17.39
N GLY A 358 15.31 9.63 16.87
CA GLY A 358 15.66 10.47 15.72
C GLY A 358 15.67 9.73 14.37
N ILE A 359 15.19 8.48 14.33
CA ILE A 359 15.19 7.66 13.10
C ILE A 359 14.26 8.22 12.01
N GLU A 360 13.35 9.13 12.38
CA GLU A 360 12.49 9.86 11.44
C GLU A 360 13.30 10.50 10.30
N ALA A 361 14.47 11.07 10.61
CA ALA A 361 15.33 11.70 9.61
C ALA A 361 15.84 10.70 8.55
N LEU A 362 16.12 9.47 8.97
CA LEU A 362 16.57 8.39 8.09
C LEU A 362 15.43 7.84 7.25
N VAL A 363 14.27 7.66 7.89
CA VAL A 363 13.05 7.19 7.24
C VAL A 363 12.54 8.20 6.19
N ALA A 364 12.61 9.50 6.46
CA ALA A 364 12.25 10.54 5.50
C ALA A 364 13.23 10.63 4.33
N TYR A 365 14.48 10.20 4.54
CA TYR A 365 15.49 10.13 3.49
C TYR A 365 15.31 8.89 2.58
N ASP A 366 14.75 7.81 3.13
CA ASP A 366 14.54 6.55 2.42
C ASP A 366 13.45 6.65 1.34
N CYS A 367 13.82 6.33 0.11
CA CYS A 367 12.93 6.33 -1.04
C CYS A 367 12.44 4.92 -1.42
N SER A 368 12.74 3.89 -0.62
CA SER A 368 12.33 2.51 -0.88
C SER A 368 10.82 2.38 -1.14
N GLY A 369 9.97 2.98 -0.31
CA GLY A 369 8.52 2.93 -0.47
C GLY A 369 8.03 3.55 -1.78
N ALA A 370 8.66 4.63 -2.24
CA ALA A 370 8.33 5.23 -3.54
C ALA A 370 8.74 4.32 -4.70
N ILE A 371 9.90 3.67 -4.61
CA ILE A 371 10.39 2.76 -5.66
C ILE A 371 9.50 1.52 -5.76
N LEU A 372 9.06 0.99 -4.61
CA LEU A 372 8.08 -0.09 -4.52
C LEU A 372 6.71 0.33 -5.09
N LEU A 373 6.28 1.58 -4.87
CA LEU A 373 5.06 2.11 -5.49
C LEU A 373 5.18 2.19 -7.02
N MET A 374 6.34 2.60 -7.55
CA MET A 374 6.57 2.64 -9.01
C MET A 374 6.48 1.25 -9.63
N THR A 375 6.98 0.22 -8.95
CA THR A 375 6.76 -1.17 -9.34
C THR A 375 5.28 -1.52 -9.43
N VAL A 376 4.48 -1.18 -8.42
CA VAL A 376 3.04 -1.49 -8.38
C VAL A 376 2.31 -0.80 -9.52
N ILE A 377 2.63 0.46 -9.78
CA ILE A 377 2.07 1.23 -10.89
C ILE A 377 2.40 0.58 -12.23
N LEU A 378 3.67 0.21 -12.47
CA LEU A 378 4.08 -0.46 -13.70
C LEU A 378 3.31 -1.77 -13.91
N GLY A 379 3.22 -2.60 -12.87
CA GLY A 379 2.52 -3.88 -12.94
C GLY A 379 1.02 -3.71 -13.26
N GLY A 380 0.39 -2.70 -12.68
CA GLY A 380 -0.96 -2.28 -13.02
C GLY A 380 -1.07 -1.84 -14.48
N LEU A 381 -0.22 -0.91 -14.91
CA LEU A 381 -0.23 -0.38 -16.27
C LEU A 381 -0.04 -1.48 -17.32
N LEU A 382 0.91 -2.39 -17.13
CA LEU A 382 1.13 -3.54 -18.01
C LEU A 382 -0.13 -4.41 -18.14
N THR A 383 -0.74 -4.76 -17.01
CA THR A 383 -1.99 -5.54 -16.96
C THR A 383 -3.13 -4.82 -17.68
N GLY A 384 -3.26 -3.51 -17.42
CA GLY A 384 -4.26 -2.65 -18.02
C GLY A 384 -4.11 -2.50 -19.53
N THR A 385 -2.88 -2.33 -20.04
CA THR A 385 -2.66 -2.27 -21.49
C THR A 385 -2.99 -3.58 -22.18
N CYS A 386 -2.56 -4.72 -21.64
CA CYS A 386 -2.87 -6.00 -22.27
C CYS A 386 -4.38 -6.27 -22.30
N ALA A 387 -5.09 -6.04 -21.19
CA ALA A 387 -6.54 -6.22 -21.11
C ALA A 387 -7.29 -5.18 -21.96
N GLY A 388 -6.86 -3.91 -21.93
CA GLY A 388 -7.45 -2.82 -22.69
C GLY A 388 -7.28 -2.99 -24.20
N THR A 389 -6.09 -3.41 -24.67
CA THR A 389 -5.87 -3.71 -26.09
C THR A 389 -6.74 -4.89 -26.54
N TRP A 390 -6.85 -5.96 -25.74
CA TRP A 390 -7.76 -7.07 -26.05
C TRP A 390 -9.22 -6.62 -26.13
N ALA A 391 -9.66 -5.78 -25.19
CA ALA A 391 -11.00 -5.22 -25.20
C ALA A 391 -11.24 -4.33 -26.42
N TRP A 392 -10.28 -3.47 -26.77
CA TRP A 392 -10.37 -2.57 -27.92
C TRP A 392 -10.54 -3.30 -29.25
N LEU A 393 -9.89 -4.47 -29.41
CA LEU A 393 -10.05 -5.33 -30.58
C LEU A 393 -11.46 -5.94 -30.70
N ARG A 394 -12.22 -6.01 -29.60
CA ARG A 394 -13.59 -6.56 -29.55
C ARG A 394 -14.65 -5.47 -29.63
N ASN A 395 -14.58 -4.51 -28.70
CA ASN A 395 -15.53 -3.42 -28.51
C ASN A 395 -14.75 -2.15 -28.11
N LYS A 396 -14.76 -1.11 -28.96
CA LYS A 396 -14.01 0.14 -28.69
C LYS A 396 -14.57 0.93 -27.51
N ASP A 397 -15.89 0.97 -27.37
CA ASP A 397 -16.58 1.87 -26.42
C ASP A 397 -16.34 1.49 -24.95
N GLU A 398 -16.11 0.20 -24.67
CA GLU A 398 -15.90 -0.31 -23.31
C GLU A 398 -14.42 -0.55 -22.98
N ALA A 399 -13.51 -0.36 -23.95
CA ALA A 399 -12.10 -0.67 -23.80
C ALA A 399 -11.42 0.17 -22.71
N VAL A 400 -11.77 1.45 -22.63
CA VAL A 400 -11.25 2.37 -21.60
C VAL A 400 -11.71 1.94 -20.21
N MET A 401 -12.97 1.55 -20.10
CA MET A 401 -13.58 1.09 -18.86
C MET A 401 -12.87 -0.19 -18.37
N ILE A 402 -12.81 -1.22 -19.21
CA ILE A 402 -12.16 -2.50 -18.91
C ILE A 402 -10.67 -2.29 -18.61
N GLY A 403 -9.98 -1.50 -19.41
CA GLY A 403 -8.56 -1.17 -19.23
C GLY A 403 -8.30 -0.50 -17.88
N SER A 404 -9.08 0.51 -17.49
CA SER A 404 -8.92 1.23 -16.22
C SER A 404 -9.10 0.31 -15.00
N THR A 405 -10.09 -0.58 -15.04
CA THR A 405 -10.32 -1.57 -13.99
C THR A 405 -9.24 -2.66 -13.96
N ALA A 406 -8.71 -3.06 -15.11
CA ALA A 406 -7.61 -4.01 -15.21
C ALA A 406 -6.29 -3.43 -14.65
N VAL A 407 -6.05 -2.12 -14.80
CA VAL A 407 -4.92 -1.44 -14.12
C VAL A 407 -5.05 -1.61 -12.61
N LEU A 408 -6.23 -1.35 -12.04
CA LEU A 408 -6.48 -1.49 -10.60
C LEU A 408 -6.25 -2.94 -10.13
N MET A 409 -6.74 -3.93 -10.88
CA MET A 409 -6.53 -5.34 -10.57
C MET A 409 -5.04 -5.69 -10.55
N GLY A 410 -4.28 -5.27 -11.57
CA GLY A 410 -2.84 -5.49 -11.61
C GLY A 410 -2.10 -4.82 -10.45
N MET A 411 -2.46 -3.57 -10.11
CA MET A 411 -1.86 -2.88 -8.96
C MET A 411 -2.10 -3.62 -7.64
N VAL A 412 -3.30 -4.13 -7.39
CA VAL A 412 -3.59 -4.86 -6.14
C VAL A 412 -2.79 -6.17 -6.08
N LEU A 413 -2.73 -6.93 -7.18
CA LEU A 413 -2.00 -8.21 -7.22
C LEU A 413 -0.49 -8.02 -7.06
N VAL A 414 0.10 -7.03 -7.74
CA VAL A 414 1.52 -6.70 -7.60
C VAL A 414 1.82 -6.07 -6.23
N GLY A 415 0.89 -5.28 -5.68
CA GLY A 415 0.99 -4.75 -4.32
C GLY A 415 1.16 -5.85 -3.27
N LEU A 416 0.41 -6.95 -3.38
CA LEU A 416 0.51 -8.10 -2.46
C LEU A 416 1.87 -8.80 -2.48
N THR A 417 2.63 -8.67 -3.56
CA THR A 417 3.98 -9.23 -3.66
C THR A 417 5.05 -8.24 -3.25
N VAL A 418 4.86 -6.97 -3.58
CA VAL A 418 5.75 -5.88 -3.19
C VAL A 418 5.73 -5.64 -1.68
N VAL A 419 4.57 -5.81 -1.03
CA VAL A 419 4.39 -5.48 0.39
C VAL A 419 5.36 -6.23 1.29
N ILE A 420 5.76 -7.47 0.97
CA ILE A 420 6.68 -8.24 1.84
C ILE A 420 8.04 -7.54 2.00
N ILE A 421 8.50 -6.84 0.96
CA ILE A 421 9.76 -6.08 1.00
C ILE A 421 9.57 -4.81 1.80
N GLU A 422 8.45 -4.11 1.59
CA GLU A 422 8.09 -2.96 2.41
C GLU A 422 8.02 -3.34 3.89
N SER A 423 7.46 -4.51 4.22
CA SER A 423 7.41 -5.05 5.57
C SER A 423 8.78 -5.31 6.15
N ALA A 424 9.69 -5.91 5.37
CA ALA A 424 11.06 -6.15 5.81
C ALA A 424 11.80 -4.83 6.07
N VAL A 425 11.71 -3.86 5.16
CA VAL A 425 12.34 -2.53 5.31
C VAL A 425 11.79 -1.79 6.54
N THR A 426 10.47 -1.70 6.67
CA THR A 426 9.83 -1.01 7.82
C THR A 426 10.15 -1.69 9.15
N SER A 427 10.26 -3.02 9.17
CA SER A 427 10.63 -3.77 10.37
C SER A 427 12.09 -3.58 10.75
N LEU A 428 13.01 -3.47 9.79
CA LEU A 428 14.41 -3.14 10.07
C LEU A 428 14.52 -1.77 10.76
N TYR A 429 13.78 -0.75 10.29
CA TYR A 429 13.76 0.56 10.94
C TYR A 429 13.19 0.51 12.36
N ILE A 430 12.05 -0.15 12.56
CA ILE A 430 11.44 -0.25 13.89
C ILE A 430 12.35 -1.03 14.84
N CYS A 431 12.94 -2.15 14.40
CA CYS A 431 13.85 -2.92 15.25
C CYS A 431 15.13 -2.15 15.58
N TYR A 432 15.68 -1.38 14.63
CA TYR A 432 16.81 -0.48 14.91
C TYR A 432 16.45 0.59 15.94
N ALA A 433 15.26 1.19 15.83
CA ALA A 433 14.77 2.19 16.76
C ALA A 433 14.53 1.60 18.16
N MET A 434 13.95 0.40 18.24
CA MET A 434 13.70 -0.29 19.51
C MET A 434 14.98 -0.64 20.25
N ASP A 435 15.90 -1.32 19.57
CA ASP A 435 17.20 -1.69 20.11
C ASP A 435 18.20 -1.88 18.96
N PRO A 436 19.16 -0.94 18.78
CA PRO A 436 20.16 -1.05 17.74
C PRO A 436 21.04 -2.30 17.84
N SER A 437 21.12 -2.93 19.02
CA SER A 437 21.88 -4.16 19.24
C SER A 437 21.33 -5.34 18.43
N LEU A 438 20.02 -5.37 18.16
CA LEU A 438 19.37 -6.40 17.35
C LEU A 438 19.91 -6.43 15.92
N ILE A 439 20.07 -5.24 15.33
CA ILE A 439 20.64 -5.10 13.99
C ILE A 439 22.12 -5.41 14.00
N ASN A 440 22.86 -4.99 15.03
CA ASN A 440 24.29 -5.28 15.14
C ASN A 440 24.60 -6.79 15.27
N GLN A 441 23.75 -7.53 16.00
CA GLN A 441 23.87 -8.99 16.13
C GLN A 441 23.58 -9.71 14.81
N TRP A 442 22.59 -9.24 14.05
CA TRP A 442 22.23 -9.85 12.76
C TRP A 442 23.21 -9.48 11.64
N ASP A 443 23.56 -8.19 11.50
CA ASP A 443 24.44 -7.68 10.45
C ASP A 443 25.19 -6.41 10.95
N SER A 444 26.37 -6.63 11.52
CA SER A 444 27.21 -5.56 12.08
C SER A 444 27.69 -4.52 11.06
N GLU A 445 27.82 -4.91 9.78
CA GLU A 445 28.19 -4.00 8.69
C GLU A 445 27.03 -3.05 8.40
N PHE A 446 25.82 -3.60 8.23
CA PHE A 446 24.62 -2.80 8.04
C PHE A 446 24.35 -1.85 9.20
N TYR A 447 24.57 -2.31 10.44
CA TYR A 447 24.47 -1.46 11.63
C TYR A 447 25.40 -0.23 11.56
N LYS A 448 26.66 -0.42 11.15
CA LYS A 448 27.64 0.68 11.03
C LYS A 448 27.21 1.69 9.97
N GLU A 449 26.80 1.22 8.79
CA GLU A 449 26.36 2.08 7.69
C GLU A 449 25.10 2.88 8.05
N VAL A 450 24.11 2.24 8.68
CA VAL A 450 22.88 2.91 9.15
C VAL A 450 23.21 3.98 10.19
N ARG A 451 24.07 3.65 11.17
CA ARG A 451 24.51 4.58 12.21
C ARG A 451 25.25 5.78 11.62
N GLU A 452 26.13 5.55 10.66
CA GLU A 452 26.90 6.63 10.01
C GLU A 452 25.97 7.60 9.27
N VAL A 453 25.05 7.09 8.45
CA VAL A 453 24.09 7.93 7.73
C VAL A 453 23.16 8.66 8.70
N LEU A 454 22.73 8.01 9.78
CA LEU A 454 21.92 8.65 10.81
C LEU A 454 22.67 9.81 11.48
N HIS A 455 23.93 9.61 11.87
CA HIS A 455 24.75 10.69 12.47
C HIS A 455 24.95 11.86 11.51
N GLN A 456 25.28 11.61 10.24
CA GLN A 456 25.42 12.66 9.24
C GLN A 456 24.12 13.48 9.08
N ARG A 457 22.96 12.82 9.12
CA ARG A 457 21.66 13.47 8.98
C ARG A 457 21.27 14.29 10.20
N LEU A 458 21.54 13.78 11.40
CA LEU A 458 21.31 14.53 12.63
C LEU A 458 22.20 15.78 12.67
N GLN A 459 23.48 15.68 12.30
CA GLN A 459 24.38 16.83 12.19
C GLN A 459 23.89 17.87 11.17
N HIS A 460 23.43 17.43 10.00
CA HIS A 460 22.89 18.34 8.99
C HIS A 460 21.63 19.08 9.48
N ARG A 461 20.73 18.40 10.19
CA ARG A 461 19.54 19.01 10.79
C ARG A 461 19.92 20.06 11.83
N SER A 462 20.81 19.71 12.76
CA SER A 462 21.28 20.63 13.79
C SER A 462 22.00 21.86 13.22
N GLY A 463 22.79 21.70 12.15
CA GLY A 463 23.43 22.83 11.47
C GLY A 463 22.43 23.79 10.82
N HIS A 464 21.32 23.28 10.28
CA HIS A 464 20.25 24.09 9.71
C HIS A 464 19.48 24.85 10.81
N ASP A 465 19.20 24.20 11.94
CA ASP A 465 18.53 24.85 13.09
C ASP A 465 19.41 25.98 13.67
N ILE A 466 20.72 25.79 13.77
CA ILE A 466 21.65 26.84 14.22
C ILE A 466 21.68 28.01 13.23
N SER A 467 21.79 27.74 11.93
CA SER A 467 21.85 28.80 10.90
C SER A 467 20.53 29.58 10.80
N SER A 468 19.39 28.91 10.97
CA SER A 468 18.08 29.57 10.96
C SER A 468 17.86 30.43 12.21
N HIS A 469 18.23 29.93 13.40
CA HIS A 469 18.23 30.75 14.61
C HIS A 469 19.16 31.96 14.51
N HIS A 470 20.35 31.81 13.92
CA HIS A 470 21.28 32.92 13.74
C HIS A 470 20.77 33.95 12.73
N GLY A 471 20.15 33.51 11.62
CA GLY A 471 19.52 34.37 10.62
C GLY A 471 18.30 35.14 11.16
N VAL A 472 17.50 34.51 12.02
CA VAL A 472 16.38 35.17 12.72
C VAL A 472 16.90 36.22 13.71
N LEU A 473 17.91 35.89 14.52
CA LEU A 473 18.51 36.84 15.48
C LEU A 473 19.18 38.04 14.80
N THR A 474 19.86 37.83 13.67
CA THR A 474 20.43 38.94 12.87
C THR A 474 19.36 39.80 12.22
N SER A 475 18.26 39.21 11.71
CA SER A 475 17.14 40.00 11.17
C SER A 475 16.35 40.78 12.23
N MET A 476 16.39 40.34 13.49
CA MET A 476 15.77 41.03 14.64
C MET A 476 16.69 42.05 15.32
N GLY A 477 17.90 42.29 14.79
CA GLY A 477 18.84 43.28 15.33
C GLY A 477 19.38 42.96 16.73
N LEU A 478 19.21 41.72 17.20
CA LEU A 478 19.73 41.24 18.49
C LEU A 478 21.09 40.57 18.24
N SER A 479 22.12 41.37 17.94
CA SER A 479 23.50 40.93 18.17
C SER A 479 23.88 41.28 19.60
N ILE A 480 24.26 40.28 20.39
CA ILE A 480 25.04 40.52 21.63
C ILE A 480 26.44 40.97 21.23
#